data_AF-A0A7T5EX31-F1
#
_entry.id   AF-A0A7T5EX31-F1
#
_cell.length_a   1.000
_cell.length_b   1.000
_cell.length_c   1.000
_cell.angle_alpha   90.00
_cell.angle_beta   90.00
_cell.angle_gamma   90.00
#
_symmetry.space_group_name_H-M   'P 1'
#
loop_
_entity.id
_entity.type
_entity.pdbx_description
1 polymer ?
#
loop_
_entity_poly.entity_id
_entity_poly.type
_entity_poly.pdbx_seq_one_letter_code
_entity_poly.pdbx_strand_id
1 'polypeptide(L)' 'MYQCPVCGELMDALTNVHCVSKHQETRREFIAHHGAPKFVSPRLTGDIQRWIRATQIITRTDFDVAQASARNLLGKRY' A
#
# COMPACT_ATOMS: atom_id res chain seq x y z
N MET A 1 -5.04 2.10 -4.74
CA MET A 1 -5.49 1.34 -5.92
C MET A 1 -6.57 2.17 -6.62
N TYR A 2 -6.87 1.91 -7.88
CA TYR A 2 -7.98 2.51 -8.59
C TYR A 2 -9.12 1.49 -8.69
N GLN A 3 -10.35 1.99 -8.70
CA GLN A 3 -11.52 1.18 -8.97
C GLN A 3 -12.11 1.59 -10.32
N CYS A 4 -12.38 0.58 -11.15
CA CYS A 4 -13.10 0.78 -12.40
C CYS A 4 -14.54 1.23 -12.11
N PRO A 5 -15.02 2.35 -12.72
CA PRO A 5 -16.34 2.90 -12.44
C PRO A 5 -17.49 2.03 -12.97
N VAL A 6 -17.22 1.13 -13.93
CA VAL A 6 -18.26 0.29 -14.57
C VAL A 6 -18.33 -1.08 -13.92
N CYS A 7 -17.22 -1.84 -13.88
CA CYS A 7 -17.22 -3.21 -13.33
C CYS A 7 -16.78 -3.31 -11.86
N GLY A 8 -16.31 -2.22 -11.25
CA GLY A 8 -15.88 -2.22 -9.85
C GLY A 8 -14.55 -2.95 -9.57
N GLU A 9 -13.86 -3.44 -10.60
CA GLU A 9 -12.57 -4.13 -10.48
C GLU A 9 -11.49 -3.20 -9.89
N LEU A 10 -10.69 -3.73 -8.96
CA LEU A 10 -9.58 -3.03 -8.33
C LEU A 10 -8.29 -3.27 -9.11
N MET A 11 -7.56 -2.21 -9.42
CA MET A 11 -6.35 -2.26 -10.24
C MET A 11 -5.36 -1.17 -9.84
N ASP A 12 -4.07 -1.35 -10.12
CA ASP A 12 -3.06 -0.33 -9.80
C ASP A 12 -3.17 0.90 -10.70
N ALA A 13 -3.67 0.73 -11.92
CA ALA A 13 -4.04 1.81 -12.83
C ALA A 13 -5.09 1.32 -13.83
N LEU A 14 -5.95 2.21 -14.32
CA LEU A 14 -6.85 1.90 -15.43
C LEU A 14 -6.06 1.81 -16.73
N THR A 15 -5.93 0.60 -17.27
CA THR A 15 -5.15 0.33 -18.48
C THR A 15 -6.05 0.19 -19.71
N ASN A 16 -5.48 0.44 -20.89
CA ASN A 16 -6.18 0.22 -22.16
C ASN A 16 -6.55 -1.25 -22.37
N VAL A 17 -5.70 -2.17 -21.89
CA VAL A 17 -5.94 -3.62 -21.95
C VAL A 17 -7.19 -4.00 -21.17
N HIS A 18 -7.37 -3.48 -19.95
CA HIS A 18 -8.61 -3.70 -19.18
C HIS A 18 -9.83 -3.17 -19.94
N CYS A 19 -9.76 -1.93 -20.46
CA CYS A 19 -10.89 -1.29 -21.13
C CYS A 19 -11.33 -2.07 -22.38
N VAL A 20 -10.38 -2.46 -23.23
CA VAL A 20 -10.67 -3.20 -24.47
C VAL A 20 -11.18 -4.62 -24.17
N SER A 21 -10.57 -5.31 -23.20
CA SER A 21 -10.94 -6.71 -22.90
C SER A 21 -12.28 -6.85 -22.16
N LYS A 22 -12.64 -5.88 -21.31
CA LYS A 22 -13.86 -5.95 -20.48
C LYS A 22 -15.03 -5.14 -21.04
N HIS A 23 -14.74 -4.01 -21.69
CA HIS A 23 -15.74 -3.02 -22.09
C HIS A 23 -15.74 -2.76 -23.61
N GLN A 24 -14.86 -3.41 -24.36
CA GLN A 24 -14.73 -3.29 -25.82
C GLN A 24 -14.49 -1.86 -26.34
N GLU A 25 -13.92 -1.00 -25.50
CA GLU A 25 -13.60 0.39 -25.84
C GLU A 25 -12.19 0.75 -25.40
N THR A 26 -11.61 1.77 -26.06
CA THR A 26 -10.30 2.27 -25.65
C THR A 26 -10.40 3.02 -24.32
N ARG A 27 -9.30 3.12 -23.57
CA ARG A 27 -9.24 3.89 -22.32
C ARG A 27 -9.71 5.33 -22.49
N ARG A 28 -9.46 5.95 -23.66
CA ARG A 28 -9.87 7.33 -23.94
C ARG A 28 -11.39 7.46 -24.07
N GLU A 29 -12.01 6.54 -24.82
CA GLU A 29 -13.47 6.46 -24.97
C GLU A 29 -14.13 6.13 -23.63
N PHE A 30 -13.58 5.15 -22.91
CA PHE A 30 -14.04 4.76 -21.57
C PHE A 30 -14.09 5.95 -20.60
N ILE A 31 -13.02 6.76 -20.56
CA ILE A 31 -12.97 7.95 -19.68
C ILE A 31 -13.96 9.03 -20.14
N ALA A 32 -14.18 9.18 -21.45
CA ALA A 32 -15.15 10.15 -21.97
C ALA A 32 -16.60 9.75 -21.63
N HIS A 33 -16.91 8.45 -21.67
CA HIS A 33 -18.26 7.94 -21.40
C HIS A 33 -18.57 7.77 -19.90
N HIS A 34 -17.61 7.24 -19.14
CA HIS A 34 -17.83 6.80 -17.75
C HIS A 34 -17.07 7.62 -16.71
N GLY A 35 -16.22 8.54 -17.16
CA GLY A 35 -15.37 9.36 -16.29
C GLY A 35 -14.08 8.67 -15.85
N ALA A 36 -13.27 9.42 -15.11
CA ALA A 36 -11.99 8.93 -14.62
C ALA A 36 -12.16 7.89 -13.49
N PRO A 37 -11.29 6.87 -13.41
CA PRO A 37 -11.31 5.89 -12.33
C PRO A 37 -11.04 6.58 -10.98
N LYS A 38 -11.80 6.21 -9.96
CA LYS A 38 -11.62 6.79 -8.62
C LYS A 38 -10.46 6.09 -7.92
N PHE A 39 -9.55 6.88 -7.35
CA PHE A 39 -8.54 6.35 -6.46
C PHE A 39 -9.22 5.88 -5.17
N VAL A 40 -9.08 4.59 -4.89
CA VAL A 40 -9.52 3.96 -3.65
C VAL A 40 -8.25 3.57 -2.89
N SER A 41 -7.93 4.35 -1.87
CA SER A 41 -6.99 3.90 -0.87
C SER A 41 -7.59 2.65 -0.22
N PRO A 42 -6.86 1.52 -0.10
CA PRO A 42 -7.33 0.45 0.77
C PRO A 42 -7.59 1.08 2.13
N ARG A 43 -8.83 1.00 2.61
CA ARG A 43 -9.14 1.41 3.97
C ARG A 43 -8.31 0.51 4.87
N LEU A 44 -7.18 1.00 5.35
CA LEU A 44 -6.41 0.32 6.39
C LEU A 44 -7.40 0.13 7.53
N THR A 45 -7.74 -1.12 7.83
CA THR A 45 -8.62 -1.43 8.93
C THR A 45 -7.99 -0.86 10.21
N GLY A 46 -8.82 -0.47 11.18
CA GLY A 46 -8.31 0.09 12.43
C GLY A 46 -7.28 -0.82 13.11
N ASP A 47 -7.39 -2.13 12.91
CA ASP A 47 -6.44 -3.13 13.41
C ASP A 47 -5.08 -3.05 12.72
N ILE A 48 -5.04 -2.88 11.39
CA ILE A 48 -3.78 -2.69 10.66
C ILE A 48 -3.14 -1.37 11.07
N GLN A 49 -3.92 -0.29 11.22
CA GLN A 49 -3.39 0.98 11.70
C GLN A 49 -2.83 0.89 13.13
N ARG A 50 -3.53 0.18 14.03
CA ARG A 50 -3.06 -0.08 15.39
C ARG A 50 -1.80 -0.93 15.40
N TRP A 51 -1.74 -1.98 14.57
CA TRP A 51 -0.58 -2.84 14.43
C TRP A 51 0.63 -2.07 13.91
N ILE A 52 0.49 -1.25 12.85
CA ILE A 52 1.57 -0.40 12.33
C ILE A 52 2.08 0.57 13.41
N ARG A 53 1.17 1.20 14.16
CA ARG A 53 1.58 2.10 15.26
C ARG A 53 2.30 1.34 16.37
N ALA A 54 1.83 0.15 16.74
CA ALA A 54 2.46 -0.67 17.76
C ALA A 54 3.85 -1.18 17.34
N THR A 55 4.04 -1.52 16.06
CA THR A 55 5.32 -2.00 15.54
C THR A 55 6.34 -0.89 15.29
N GLN A 56 5.89 0.35 15.10
CA GLN A 56 6.77 1.52 14.97
C GLN A 56 7.24 2.08 16.32
N ILE A 57 6.67 1.63 17.43
CA ILE A 57 7.11 2.01 18.78
C ILE A 57 8.18 1.00 19.20
N ILE A 58 9.45 1.40 19.14
CA ILE A 58 10.53 0.68 19.81
C ILE A 58 10.26 0.79 21.32
N THR A 59 10.00 -0.33 21.99
CA THR A 59 9.82 -0.31 23.44
C THR A 59 11.14 0.04 24.14
N ARG A 60 11.08 0.53 25.38
CA ARG A 60 12.31 0.82 26.15
C ARG A 60 13.20 -0.42 26.26
N THR A 61 12.59 -1.59 26.42
CA THR A 61 13.29 -2.88 26.48
C THR A 61 13.98 -3.21 25.16
N ASP A 62 13.31 -3.05 24.02
CA ASP A 62 13.90 -3.27 22.69
C ASP A 62 15.08 -2.32 22.44
N PHE A 63 14.94 -1.06 22.89
CA PHE A 63 16.01 -0.08 22.83
C PHE A 63 17.22 -0.48 23.69
N ASP A 64 16.99 -0.89 24.95
CA ASP A 64 18.05 -1.27 25.87
C ASP A 64 18.77 -2.56 25.41
N VAL A 65 18.04 -3.53 24.85
CA VAL A 65 18.61 -4.73 24.22
C VAL A 65 19.45 -4.34 23.00
N ALA A 66 18.94 -3.52 22.09
CA ALA A 66 19.69 -3.06 20.92
C ALA A 66 20.97 -2.29 21.33
N GLN A 67 20.91 -1.45 22.36
CA GLN A 67 22.07 -0.75 22.92
C GLN A 67 23.10 -1.71 23.53
N ALA A 68 22.66 -2.71 24.29
CA ALA A 68 23.53 -3.73 24.86
C ALA A 68 24.22 -4.58 23.77
N SER A 69 23.47 -4.98 22.73
CA SER A 69 24.02 -5.71 21.57
C SER A 69 25.03 -4.87 20.79
N ALA A 70 24.75 -3.58 20.57
CA ALA A 70 25.69 -2.67 19.90
C ALA A 70 27.00 -2.49 20.68
N ARG A 71 26.93 -2.39 22.01
CA ARG A 71 28.13 -2.31 22.88
C ARG A 71 29.00 -3.57 22.80
N ASN A 72 28.39 -4.75 22.79
CA ASN A 72 29.12 -6.02 22.67
C ASN A 72 29.79 -6.20 21.30
N LEU A 73 29.21 -5.65 20.22
CA LEU A 73 29.82 -5.64 18.89
C LEU A 73 31.03 -4.70 18.80
N LEU A 74 31.00 -3.56 19.51
CA LEU A 74 32.12 -2.62 19.59
C LEU A 74 33.25 -3.12 20.50
N GLY A 75 32.93 -3.88 21.56
CA GLY A 75 33.91 -4.44 22.49
C GLY A 75 34.70 -5.64 21.95
N LYS A 76 34.22 -6.32 20.89
CA LYS A 76 34.90 -7.46 20.26
C LYS A 76 36.02 -7.08 19.27
N ARG A 77 36.38 -5.80 19.19
CA ARG A 77 37.31 -5.25 18.19
C ARG A 77 38.71 -4.90 18.72
N TYR A 78 39.09 -5.41 19.88
CA TYR A 78 40.45 -5.31 20.43
C TYR A 78 40.94 -6.67 20.92
#